data_AF-A0A3B0SPE2-F1
#
_entry.id   AF-A0A3B0SPE2-F1
#
_cell.length_a   1.000
_cell.length_b   1.000
_cell.length_c   1.000
_cell.angle_alpha   90.00
_cell.angle_beta   90.00
_cell.angle_gamma   90.00
#
_symmetry.space_group_name_H-M   'P 1'
#
loop_
_entity.id
_entity.type
_entity.pdbx_description
1 polymer ?
#
loop_
_entity_poly.entity_id
_entity_poly.type
_entity_poly.pdbx_seq_one_letter_code
_entity_poly.pdbx_strand_id
1 'polypeptide(L)'
;MARAAGSGNSGYDAAIFRKIQLENGMRRRRRILYVWAVYRVVLMRIDRRFSKDWSAPYGAKAFRRADSQIRSFGGETIFEMRDIEVPKAWSQTAVDILAQKYLRKAGVPAATKRVREKGVPAFLQRSMPDVAALAKLPAD
;
A
#
# COMPACT_ATOMS: atom_id res chain seq x y z
N MET A 1 -33.71 -36.85 -4.35
CA MET A 1 -32.69 -35.79 -4.54
C MET A 1 -31.86 -35.73 -3.26
N ALA A 2 -30.72 -36.40 -3.24
CA ALA A 2 -29.37 -35.85 -3.55
C ALA A 2 -28.78 -35.14 -2.30
N ARG A 3 -28.00 -35.85 -1.47
CA ARG A 3 -26.52 -36.05 -1.51
C ARG A 3 -25.72 -34.74 -1.37
N ALA A 4 -24.96 -34.63 -0.27
CA ALA A 4 -23.54 -34.17 -0.17
C ALA A 4 -23.19 -34.06 1.34
N ALA A 5 -22.35 -34.93 1.93
CA ALA A 5 -20.88 -34.95 1.87
C ALA A 5 -20.30 -33.57 2.26
N GLY A 6 -19.78 -33.42 3.49
CA GLY A 6 -18.32 -33.52 3.76
C GLY A 6 -17.65 -32.16 3.49
N SER A 7 -16.69 -31.61 4.24
CA SER A 7 -15.77 -32.17 5.22
C SER A 7 -14.86 -31.05 5.70
N GLY A 8 -14.46 -31.11 6.98
CA GLY A 8 -13.18 -30.59 7.49
C GLY A 8 -13.07 -29.07 7.66
N ASN A 9 -12.35 -28.55 8.65
CA ASN A 9 -11.45 -29.20 9.59
C ASN A 9 -11.12 -28.17 10.69
N SER A 10 -11.20 -28.55 11.97
CA SER A 10 -10.32 -28.08 13.06
C SER A 10 -10.88 -28.55 14.41
N GLY A 11 -10.81 -29.87 14.62
CA GLY A 11 -9.92 -30.45 15.64
C GLY A 11 -9.91 -29.93 17.08
N TYR A 12 -10.94 -29.26 17.58
CA TYR A 12 -11.16 -29.18 19.03
C TYR A 12 -12.08 -30.33 19.42
N ASP A 13 -11.42 -31.41 19.85
CA ASP A 13 -11.99 -32.70 20.24
C ASP A 13 -13.27 -32.56 21.08
N ALA A 14 -14.42 -32.79 20.43
CA ALA A 14 -15.73 -32.80 21.06
C ALA A 14 -15.86 -33.86 22.17
N ALA A 15 -14.92 -34.81 22.27
CA ALA A 15 -14.85 -35.77 23.35
C ALA A 15 -14.46 -35.13 24.70
N ILE A 16 -13.69 -34.05 24.71
CA ILE A 16 -13.31 -33.32 25.93
C ILE A 16 -14.56 -32.67 26.56
N PHE A 17 -15.46 -32.14 25.73
CA PHE A 17 -16.72 -31.52 26.17
C PHE A 17 -17.73 -32.53 26.74
N ARG A 18 -17.69 -33.80 26.29
CA ARG A 18 -18.65 -34.82 26.73
C ARG A 18 -18.29 -35.43 28.09
N LYS A 19 -17.00 -35.46 28.45
CA LYS A 19 -16.53 -36.03 29.73
C LYS A 19 -16.75 -35.08 30.91
N ILE A 20 -16.76 -33.76 30.68
CA ILE A 20 -17.02 -32.74 31.71
C ILE A 20 -18.50 -32.68 32.12
N GLN A 21 -19.42 -33.20 31.29
CA GLN A 21 -20.86 -33.11 31.52
C GLN A 21 -21.49 -34.23 32.38
N LEU A 22 -20.77 -35.32 32.68
CA LEU A 22 -21.35 -36.44 33.46
C LEU A 22 -20.86 -36.52 34.92
N GLU A 23 -19.75 -35.88 35.28
CA GLU A 23 -19.13 -36.11 36.60
C GLU A 23 -19.49 -35.09 37.69
N ASN A 24 -20.22 -34.01 37.37
CA ASN A 24 -20.52 -32.99 38.38
C ASN A 24 -21.95 -32.49 38.27
N GLY A 25 -22.86 -33.38 38.66
CA GLY A 25 -24.22 -33.04 39.02
C GLY A 25 -24.25 -31.88 40.02
N MET A 26 -25.02 -30.85 39.64
CA MET A 26 -25.90 -30.16 40.58
C MET A 26 -25.23 -29.50 41.79
N ARG A 27 -24.46 -28.42 41.59
CA ARG A 27 -24.32 -27.25 42.51
C ARG A 27 -23.10 -26.42 42.12
N ARG A 28 -23.28 -25.43 41.23
CA ARG A 28 -22.48 -24.17 41.17
C ARG A 28 -22.82 -23.34 39.92
N ARG A 29 -24.11 -23.06 39.69
CA ARG A 29 -24.58 -22.21 38.57
C ARG A 29 -24.26 -20.71 38.71
N ARG A 30 -23.49 -20.26 39.70
CA ARG A 30 -23.19 -18.83 39.91
C ARG A 30 -21.71 -18.44 39.79
N ARG A 31 -20.80 -19.39 39.56
CA ARG A 31 -19.34 -19.11 39.55
C ARG A 31 -18.66 -19.34 38.19
N ILE A 32 -19.43 -19.49 37.11
CA ILE A 32 -18.91 -19.61 35.74
C ILE A 32 -19.03 -18.27 35.00
N LEU A 33 -20.08 -17.50 35.30
CA LEU A 33 -20.27 -16.15 34.76
C LEU A 33 -19.15 -15.16 35.13
N TYR A 34 -18.53 -15.33 36.31
CA TYR A 34 -17.49 -14.40 36.77
C TYR A 34 -16.13 -14.59 36.08
N VAL A 35 -15.84 -15.80 35.56
CA VAL A 35 -14.56 -16.07 34.90
C VAL A 35 -14.60 -15.66 33.42
N TRP A 36 -15.74 -15.79 32.75
CA TRP A 36 -15.92 -15.33 31.36
C TRP A 36 -15.89 -13.79 31.22
N ALA A 37 -16.27 -13.03 32.25
CA ALA A 37 -16.21 -11.57 32.24
C ALA A 37 -14.79 -10.99 32.39
N VAL A 38 -13.83 -11.79 32.88
CA VAL A 38 -12.46 -11.35 33.18
C VAL A 38 -11.51 -11.51 32.00
N TYR A 39 -11.82 -12.36 31.01
CA TYR A 39 -11.07 -12.48 29.75
C TYR A 39 -11.48 -11.39 28.74
N ARG A 40 -11.58 -10.13 29.20
CA ARG A 40 -11.55 -8.97 28.30
C ARG A 40 -10.10 -8.83 27.84
N VAL A 41 -9.78 -9.46 26.70
CA VAL A 41 -8.53 -9.26 25.97
C VAL A 41 -8.28 -7.75 25.91
N VAL A 42 -7.31 -7.28 26.67
CA VAL A 42 -6.78 -5.93 26.51
C VAL A 42 -6.00 -5.95 25.21
N LEU A 43 -6.70 -5.74 24.10
CA LEU A 43 -6.10 -5.43 22.81
C LEU A 43 -5.13 -4.26 23.04
N MET A 44 -3.88 -4.41 22.61
CA MET A 44 -2.87 -3.36 22.67
C MET A 44 -3.39 -2.14 21.92
N ARG A 45 -3.91 -1.16 22.66
CA ARG A 45 -4.52 0.06 22.12
C ARG A 45 -3.45 1.12 22.05
N ILE A 46 -2.80 1.25 20.89
CA ILE A 46 -1.87 2.36 20.63
C ILE A 46 -2.73 3.57 20.26
N ASP A 47 -2.98 4.43 21.25
CA ASP A 47 -3.72 5.67 21.04
C ASP A 47 -2.91 6.61 20.13
N ARG A 48 -3.48 6.97 18.98
CA ARG A 48 -2.86 7.90 18.03
C ARG A 48 -2.91 9.31 18.64
N ARG A 49 -1.75 9.88 18.99
CA ARG A 49 -1.66 11.26 19.53
C ARG A 49 -1.34 12.31 18.46
N PHE A 50 -0.59 11.93 17.43
CA PHE A 50 -0.06 12.85 16.41
C PHE A 50 -0.57 12.60 15.00
N SER A 51 -1.50 11.67 14.83
CA SER A 51 -2.09 11.37 13.52
C SER A 51 -3.60 11.46 13.58
N LYS A 52 -4.16 12.09 12.56
CA LYS A 52 -5.59 12.20 12.35
C LYS A 52 -6.14 10.90 11.77
N ASP A 53 -7.46 10.79 11.69
CA ASP A 53 -8.12 9.73 10.93
C ASP A 53 -7.55 9.63 9.53
N TRP A 54 -7.63 8.42 8.96
CA TRP A 54 -7.00 8.11 7.69
C TRP A 54 -7.47 9.08 6.59
N SER A 55 -6.62 10.03 6.26
CA SER A 55 -6.64 10.75 5.00
C SER A 55 -5.65 10.06 4.07
N ALA A 56 -5.88 10.18 2.76
CA ALA A 56 -4.93 9.67 1.77
C ALA A 56 -3.49 10.13 2.12
N PRO A 57 -2.43 9.38 1.78
CA PRO A 57 -1.05 9.66 2.21
C PRO A 57 -0.57 11.10 2.05
N TYR A 58 -1.11 11.83 1.06
CA TYR A 58 -0.81 13.23 0.77
C TYR A 58 -2.01 14.18 0.94
N GLY A 59 -3.14 13.73 1.50
CA GLY A 59 -4.43 14.42 1.45
C GLY A 59 -4.50 15.79 2.12
N ALA A 60 -3.54 16.12 2.99
CA ALA A 60 -3.44 17.45 3.62
C ALA A 60 -2.38 18.36 3.00
N LYS A 61 -1.66 17.92 1.96
CA LYS A 61 -0.59 18.68 1.31
C LYS A 61 -1.07 19.21 -0.04
N ALA A 62 -0.96 20.52 -0.23
CA ALA A 62 -1.22 21.14 -1.53
C ALA A 62 -0.02 20.94 -2.47
N PHE A 63 -0.30 20.64 -3.72
CA PHE A 63 0.69 20.53 -4.80
C PHE A 63 0.48 21.64 -5.83
N ARG A 64 1.54 21.97 -6.56
CA ARG A 64 1.52 22.89 -7.71
C ARG A 64 2.37 22.31 -8.84
N ARG A 65 2.08 22.70 -10.08
CA ARG A 65 2.98 22.46 -11.21
C ARG A 65 4.14 23.47 -11.18
N ALA A 66 5.32 23.02 -11.57
CA ALA A 66 6.54 23.79 -11.61
C ALA A 66 7.43 23.29 -12.74
N ASP A 67 8.17 24.20 -13.36
CA ASP A 67 9.21 23.87 -14.32
C ASP A 67 10.58 23.97 -13.64
N SER A 68 11.52 23.14 -14.06
CA SER A 68 12.93 23.20 -13.67
C SER A 68 13.77 23.49 -14.90
N GLN A 69 14.58 24.54 -14.82
CA GLN A 69 15.53 24.90 -15.85
C GLN A 69 16.86 25.25 -15.20
N ILE A 70 17.89 24.47 -15.49
CA ILE A 70 19.24 24.71 -15.02
C ILE A 70 20.03 25.29 -16.18
N ARG A 71 20.54 26.51 -16.00
CA ARG A 71 21.32 27.23 -17.01
C ARG A 71 22.79 27.29 -16.63
N SER A 72 23.65 27.29 -17.66
CA SER A 72 25.06 27.63 -17.56
C SER A 72 25.24 29.13 -17.26
N PHE A 73 26.43 29.53 -16.82
CA PHE A 73 26.80 30.94 -16.67
C PHE A 73 26.69 31.70 -18.01
N GLY A 74 26.90 31.01 -19.14
CA GLY A 74 26.71 31.55 -20.49
C GLY A 74 25.24 31.61 -20.96
N GLY A 75 24.27 31.28 -20.10
CA GLY A 75 22.84 31.33 -20.41
C GLY A 75 22.28 30.11 -21.15
N GLU A 76 23.13 29.20 -21.62
CA GLU A 76 22.73 27.93 -22.23
C GLU A 76 21.94 27.06 -21.24
N THR A 77 20.91 26.37 -21.72
CA THR A 77 20.13 25.44 -20.90
C THR A 77 20.84 24.09 -20.84
N ILE A 78 21.31 23.71 -19.65
CA ILE A 78 21.99 22.43 -19.41
C ILE A 78 20.95 21.32 -19.15
N PHE A 79 19.83 21.69 -18.51
CA PHE A 79 18.76 20.76 -18.19
C PHE A 79 17.43 21.50 -18.16
N GLU A 80 16.41 20.89 -18.73
CA GLU A 80 15.04 21.39 -18.69
C GLU A 80 14.05 20.25 -18.45
N MET A 81 13.13 20.48 -17.52
CA MET A 81 12.01 19.59 -17.29
C MET A 81 10.78 20.41 -16.89
N ARG A 82 9.70 20.24 -17.64
CA ARG A 82 8.45 20.99 -17.46
C ARG A 82 7.37 20.16 -16.79
N ASP A 83 6.38 20.84 -16.25
CA ASP A 83 5.15 20.27 -15.71
C ASP A 83 5.35 19.28 -14.54
N ILE A 84 6.29 19.57 -13.64
CA ILE A 84 6.57 18.75 -12.46
C ILE A 84 5.58 19.09 -11.34
N GLU A 85 4.91 18.09 -10.77
CA GLU A 85 4.05 18.27 -9.61
C GLU A 85 4.87 18.20 -8.31
N VAL A 86 4.88 19.30 -7.55
CA VAL A 86 5.68 19.45 -6.32
C VAL A 86 4.83 20.06 -5.20
N PRO A 87 5.17 19.82 -3.92
CA PRO A 87 4.51 20.49 -2.81
C PRO A 87 4.55 22.01 -2.96
N LYS A 88 3.42 22.69 -2.74
CA LYS A 88 3.27 24.13 -2.95
C LYS A 88 4.32 24.97 -2.18
N ALA A 89 4.74 24.50 -1.02
CA ALA A 89 5.70 25.17 -0.15
C ALA A 89 7.17 25.06 -0.59
N TRP A 90 7.49 24.30 -1.64
CA TRP A 90 8.87 24.13 -2.09
C TRP A 90 9.39 25.34 -2.87
N SER A 91 10.61 25.74 -2.55
CA SER A 91 11.38 26.74 -3.28
C SER A 91 11.80 26.20 -4.65
N GLN A 92 12.12 27.11 -5.58
CA GLN A 92 12.59 26.72 -6.91
C GLN A 92 13.85 25.84 -6.83
N THR A 93 14.81 26.18 -5.97
CA THR A 93 16.01 25.37 -5.73
C THR A 93 15.68 23.93 -5.29
N ALA A 94 14.65 23.74 -4.47
CA ALA A 94 14.22 22.40 -4.08
C ALA A 94 13.62 21.61 -5.26
N VAL A 95 12.89 22.28 -6.16
CA VAL A 95 12.39 21.69 -7.41
C VAL A 95 13.54 21.31 -8.32
N ASP A 96 14.56 22.16 -8.46
CA ASP A 96 15.71 21.89 -9.31
C ASP A 96 16.55 20.71 -8.80
N ILE A 97 16.78 20.63 -7.49
CA ILE A 97 17.44 19.48 -6.85
C ILE A 97 16.63 18.19 -7.09
N LEU A 98 15.30 18.23 -6.94
CA LEU A 98 14.42 17.09 -7.22
C LEU A 98 14.60 16.62 -8.66
N ALA A 99 14.50 17.54 -9.62
CA ALA A 99 14.53 17.23 -11.03
C ALA A 99 15.89 16.63 -11.45
N GLN A 100 17.00 17.23 -11.02
CA GLN A 100 18.34 16.77 -11.36
C GLN A 100 18.70 15.42 -10.71
N LYS A 101 18.23 15.18 -9.47
CA LYS A 101 18.64 14.00 -8.69
C LYS A 101 17.75 12.80 -8.93
N TYR A 102 16.43 12.99 -8.96
CA TYR A 102 15.47 11.88 -8.93
C TYR A 102 14.71 11.69 -10.25
N LEU A 103 14.58 12.72 -11.09
CA LEU A 103 13.84 12.64 -12.36
C LEU A 103 14.77 12.40 -13.55
N ARG A 104 15.67 11.42 -13.41
CA ARG A 104 16.58 11.01 -14.48
C ARG A 104 15.85 10.10 -15.47
N LYS A 105 15.92 10.44 -16.76
CA LYS A 105 15.32 9.66 -17.85
C LYS A 105 16.32 8.81 -18.65
N ALA A 106 17.61 8.87 -18.34
CA ALA A 106 18.62 8.07 -19.05
C ALA A 106 18.27 6.57 -18.97
N GLY A 107 18.08 5.93 -20.13
CA GLY A 107 17.70 4.52 -20.24
C GLY A 107 16.20 4.22 -20.07
N VAL A 108 15.35 5.23 -19.86
CA VAL A 108 13.89 5.04 -19.81
C VAL A 108 13.31 5.18 -21.22
N PRO A 109 12.67 4.14 -21.80
CA PRO A 109 12.07 4.23 -23.13
C PRO A 109 10.90 5.22 -23.17
N ALA A 110 10.75 5.95 -24.27
CA ALA A 110 9.64 6.89 -24.47
C ALA A 110 8.26 6.22 -24.46
N ALA A 111 8.18 4.96 -24.93
CA ALA A 111 6.99 4.13 -24.85
C ALA A 111 7.31 2.80 -24.15
N THR A 112 6.47 2.43 -23.18
CA THR A 112 6.60 1.19 -22.41
C THR A 112 5.29 0.44 -22.33
N LYS A 113 5.38 -0.88 -22.18
CA LYS A 113 4.25 -1.77 -21.94
C LYS A 113 4.45 -2.56 -20.65
N ARG A 114 3.36 -2.76 -19.88
CA ARG A 114 3.39 -3.58 -18.67
C ARG A 114 3.46 -5.07 -19.02
N VAL A 115 4.30 -5.81 -18.30
CA VAL A 115 4.42 -7.27 -18.45
C VAL A 115 3.52 -7.94 -17.42
N ARG A 116 2.61 -8.81 -17.88
CA ARG A 116 1.69 -9.51 -16.97
C ARG A 116 2.43 -10.57 -16.17
N GLU A 117 2.32 -10.49 -14.86
CA GLU A 117 2.98 -11.40 -13.92
C GLU A 117 1.92 -12.06 -13.02
N LYS A 118 2.07 -13.36 -12.77
CA LYS A 118 1.13 -14.12 -11.95
C LYS A 118 1.26 -13.67 -10.49
N GLY A 119 0.13 -13.26 -9.88
CA GLY A 119 0.10 -12.83 -8.49
C GLY A 119 0.54 -11.39 -8.24
N VAL A 120 0.94 -10.64 -9.28
CA VAL A 120 1.31 -9.23 -9.16
C VAL A 120 0.15 -8.33 -9.62
N PRO A 121 -0.38 -7.45 -8.75
CA PRO A 121 -1.40 -6.49 -9.14
C PRO A 121 -0.95 -5.59 -10.29
N ALA A 122 -1.89 -5.19 -11.15
CA ALA A 122 -1.59 -4.45 -12.38
C ALA A 122 -0.73 -3.21 -12.14
N PHE A 123 -0.93 -2.47 -11.05
CA PHE A 123 -0.21 -1.25 -10.73
C PHE A 123 1.28 -1.48 -10.39
N LEU A 124 1.67 -2.68 -9.95
CA LEU A 124 3.03 -3.03 -9.50
C LEU A 124 3.83 -3.83 -10.56
N GLN A 125 3.20 -4.19 -11.67
CA GLN A 125 3.86 -4.94 -12.75
C GLN A 125 5.02 -4.16 -13.37
N ARG A 126 6.11 -4.87 -13.69
CA ARG A 126 7.24 -4.26 -14.38
C ARG A 126 6.85 -3.78 -15.78
N SER A 127 7.58 -2.78 -16.27
CA SER A 127 7.41 -2.25 -17.63
C SER A 127 8.62 -2.59 -18.49
N MET A 128 8.38 -2.81 -19.79
CA MET A 128 9.41 -3.05 -20.81
C MET A 128 9.23 -2.08 -21.97
N PRO A 129 10.29 -1.78 -22.75
CA PRO A 129 10.17 -0.97 -23.97
C PRO A 129 9.13 -1.56 -24.93
N ASP A 130 8.26 -0.72 -25.47
CA ASP A 130 7.32 -1.14 -26.51
C ASP A 130 7.88 -0.79 -27.88
N VAL A 131 8.61 -1.73 -28.49
CA VAL A 131 9.29 -1.55 -29.78
C VAL A 131 8.33 -1.11 -30.88
N ALA A 132 7.08 -1.60 -30.89
CA ALA A 132 6.10 -1.27 -31.93
C ALA A 132 5.54 0.15 -31.76
N ALA A 133 5.39 0.62 -30.52
CA ALA A 133 4.97 2.00 -30.25
C ALA A 133 6.13 2.98 -30.46
N LEU A 134 7.35 2.60 -30.07
CA LEU A 134 8.57 3.39 -30.29
C LEU A 134 8.83 3.66 -31.77
N ALA A 135 8.60 2.69 -32.65
CA ALA A 135 8.79 2.86 -34.09
C ALA A 135 7.84 3.89 -34.75
N LYS A 136 6.76 4.28 -34.05
CA LYS A 136 5.77 5.25 -34.54
C LYS A 136 6.02 6.67 -34.05
N LEU A 137 6.99 6.85 -33.14
CA LEU A 137 7.32 8.17 -32.63
C LEU A 137 8.13 8.95 -33.67
N PRO A 138 7.96 10.29 -33.75
CA PRO A 138 8.84 11.12 -34.56
C PRO A 138 10.30 10.99 -34.08
N ALA A 139 11.25 11.19 -34.99
CA ALA A 139 12.64 11.37 -34.60
C ALA A 139 12.77 12.70 -33.85
N ASP A 140 13.40 12.65 -32.67
CA ASP A 140 13.72 13.82 -31.85
C ASP A 140 14.80 14.70 -32.51
#